data_AF-A0ABD2ZD09-F1
#
_entry.id   AF-A0ABD2ZD09-F1
#
_cell.length_a   1.000
_cell.length_b   1.000
_cell.length_c   1.000
_cell.angle_alpha   90.00
_cell.angle_beta   90.00
_cell.angle_gamma   90.00
#
_symmetry.space_group_name_H-M   'P 1'
#
loop_
_entity.id
_entity.type
_entity.pdbx_description
1 polymer ?
#
loop_
_entity_poly.entity_id
_entity_poly.type
_entity_poly.pdbx_seq_one_letter_code
_entity_poly.pdbx_strand_id
1 'polypeptide(L)'
;MPLPIPLPFPSIFGNLFGRHGELLGTPIDSSPPRGYLDVLSIPMAARLRSSSAILLFLESRLHNLLRFRIQWGALGAELLRGWCFGKDEMEDIGEALSNMVRTLNPYSEESSETD
;
A
#
# COMPACT_ATOMS: atom_id res chain seq x y z
N MET A 1 10.26 -30.00 -6.85
CA MET A 1 9.34 -30.05 -5.69
C MET A 1 9.46 -28.74 -4.94
N PRO A 2 8.38 -27.97 -4.72
CA PRO A 2 8.44 -26.77 -3.89
C PRO A 2 8.77 -27.17 -2.44
N LEU A 3 9.63 -26.39 -1.78
CA LEU A 3 10.01 -26.60 -0.37
C LEU A 3 8.76 -26.49 0.53
N PRO A 4 8.61 -27.35 1.56
CA PRO A 4 7.54 -27.21 2.54
C PRO A 4 7.73 -25.90 3.33
N ILE A 5 6.74 -25.02 3.21
CA ILE A 5 6.56 -23.81 4.03
C ILE A 5 5.74 -24.24 5.26
N PRO A 6 6.09 -23.83 6.49
CA PRO A 6 6.95 -22.68 6.79
C PRO A 6 8.41 -23.06 7.04
N LEU A 7 9.30 -22.24 6.48
CA LEU A 7 10.69 -22.17 6.93
C LEU A 7 10.71 -21.90 8.45
N PRO A 8 11.68 -22.44 9.19
CA PRO A 8 11.80 -22.15 10.62
C PRO A 8 11.90 -20.64 10.83
N PHE A 9 11.21 -20.14 11.85
CA PHE A 9 11.25 -18.72 12.20
C PHE A 9 12.70 -18.32 12.51
N PRO A 10 13.18 -17.16 12.02
CA PRO A 10 14.59 -16.83 12.13
C PRO A 10 15.09 -16.87 13.57
N SER A 11 16.28 -17.44 13.78
CA SER A 11 16.90 -17.53 15.10
C SER A 11 17.57 -16.22 15.55
N ILE A 12 17.12 -15.07 15.07
CA ILE A 12 17.63 -13.74 15.47
C ILE A 12 16.73 -13.06 16.49
N PHE A 13 15.48 -13.51 16.60
CA PHE A 13 14.51 -12.98 17.56
C PHE A 13 14.80 -13.54 18.96
N GLY A 14 14.52 -12.77 20.01
CA GLY A 14 14.79 -13.15 21.40
C GLY A 14 14.10 -14.45 21.85
N ASN A 15 14.42 -14.91 23.05
CA ASN A 15 13.94 -16.18 23.64
C ASN A 15 12.42 -16.22 23.97
N LEU A 16 11.69 -15.15 23.62
CA LEU A 16 10.23 -15.06 23.67
C LEU A 16 9.54 -15.54 22.39
N PHE A 17 10.29 -15.95 21.36
CA PHE A 17 9.74 -16.47 20.12
C PHE A 17 10.06 -17.97 19.96
N GLY A 18 9.02 -18.76 19.70
CA GLY A 18 9.15 -20.18 19.39
C GLY A 18 9.56 -20.45 17.94
N ARG A 19 9.75 -21.74 17.60
CA ARG A 19 10.35 -22.20 16.33
C ARG A 19 9.54 -21.87 15.07
N HIS A 20 8.27 -21.50 15.21
CA HIS A 20 7.40 -21.09 14.11
C HIS A 20 6.91 -19.64 14.26
N GLY A 21 7.52 -18.84 15.14
CA GLY A 21 7.19 -17.43 15.34
C GLY A 21 6.10 -17.16 16.37
N GLU A 22 5.69 -18.17 17.13
CA GLU A 22 4.78 -18.05 18.26
C GLU A 22 5.40 -17.21 19.40
N LEU A 23 4.66 -16.27 19.97
CA LEU A 23 5.09 -15.50 21.14
C LEU A 23 4.83 -16.31 22.41
N LEU A 24 5.87 -16.55 23.20
CA LEU A 24 5.84 -17.35 24.40
C LEU A 24 5.68 -16.44 25.63
N GLY A 25 4.79 -16.84 26.55
CA GLY A 25 4.58 -16.12 27.81
C GLY A 25 5.74 -16.25 28.80
N THR A 26 6.65 -17.19 28.57
CA THR A 26 7.85 -17.42 29.37
C THR A 26 9.06 -17.59 28.45
N PRO A 27 10.21 -16.96 28.75
CA PRO A 27 11.45 -17.17 28.01
C PRO A 27 11.85 -18.64 27.93
N ILE A 28 12.36 -19.08 26.78
CA ILE A 28 12.96 -20.42 26.64
C ILE A 28 14.36 -20.41 27.27
N ASP A 29 14.53 -21.14 28.38
CA ASP A 29 15.80 -21.25 29.12
C ASP A 29 16.94 -21.92 28.32
N SER A 30 16.60 -22.71 27.29
CA SER A 30 17.58 -23.48 26.51
C SER A 30 18.04 -22.79 25.22
N SER A 31 17.86 -21.47 25.08
CA SER A 31 18.36 -20.78 23.88
C SER A 31 19.89 -20.67 23.96
N PRO A 32 20.65 -21.19 22.97
CA PRO A 32 22.09 -20.98 22.93
C PRO A 32 22.38 -19.47 22.97
N PRO A 33 23.48 -19.02 23.61
CA PRO A 33 23.85 -17.61 23.65
C PRO A 33 23.98 -17.10 22.22
N ARG A 34 22.96 -16.38 21.75
CA ARG A 34 22.95 -15.73 20.44
C ARG A 34 23.90 -14.53 20.55
N GLY A 35 24.64 -14.26 19.48
CA GLY A 35 25.69 -13.22 19.46
C GLY A 35 25.20 -11.83 19.91
N TYR A 36 26.13 -10.90 20.01
CA TYR A 36 26.04 -9.56 20.64
C TYR A 36 24.82 -8.65 20.32
N LEU A 37 23.93 -9.02 19.39
CA LEU A 37 22.76 -8.20 19.01
C LEU A 37 21.45 -8.94 19.30
N ASP A 38 20.80 -8.58 20.40
CA ASP A 38 19.40 -8.92 20.65
C ASP A 38 18.51 -8.05 19.74
N VAL A 39 17.96 -8.66 18.68
CA VAL A 39 17.15 -7.92 17.70
C VAL A 39 15.73 -7.78 18.22
N LEU A 40 15.45 -6.64 18.88
CA LEU A 40 14.10 -6.21 19.23
C LEU A 40 13.32 -5.93 17.94
N SER A 41 12.49 -6.88 17.53
CA SER A 41 11.70 -6.78 16.31
C SER A 41 10.25 -7.16 16.60
N ILE A 42 9.34 -6.34 16.07
CA ILE A 42 7.90 -6.57 16.17
C ILE A 42 7.52 -7.35 14.92
N PRO A 43 7.03 -8.61 15.03
CA PRO A 43 6.57 -9.34 13.86
C PRO A 43 5.41 -8.57 13.21
N MET A 44 5.58 -8.22 11.93
CA MET A 44 4.57 -7.51 11.15
C MET A 44 4.05 -8.44 10.06
N ALA A 45 2.75 -8.72 10.09
CA ALA A 45 2.06 -9.38 8.99
C ALA A 45 1.42 -8.31 8.09
N ALA A 46 1.64 -8.41 6.79
CA ALA A 46 1.01 -7.55 5.79
C ALA A 46 0.22 -8.40 4.79
N ARG A 47 -0.97 -7.94 4.40
CA ARG A 47 -1.77 -8.57 3.34
C ARG A 47 -1.82 -7.64 2.14
N LEU A 48 -1.25 -8.08 1.03
CA LEU A 48 -1.42 -7.44 -0.26
C LEU A 48 -2.54 -8.13 -1.03
N ARG A 49 -3.48 -7.35 -1.56
CA ARG A 49 -4.59 -7.87 -2.39
C ARG A 49 -4.80 -6.93 -3.58
N SER A 50 -4.92 -7.51 -4.78
CA SER A 50 -5.50 -6.79 -5.92
C SER A 50 -7.02 -6.78 -5.78
N SER A 51 -7.63 -5.60 -5.66
CA SER A 51 -9.07 -5.44 -5.45
C SER A 51 -9.56 -4.09 -5.95
N SER A 52 -10.74 -4.09 -6.57
CA SER A 52 -11.48 -2.87 -6.93
C SER A 52 -11.95 -2.05 -5.72
N ALA A 53 -11.77 -2.52 -4.49
CA ALA A 53 -12.06 -1.74 -3.28
C ALA A 53 -11.27 -0.42 -3.19
N ILE A 54 -10.17 -0.28 -3.95
CA ILE A 54 -9.41 0.97 -4.08
C ILE A 54 -10.18 2.06 -4.86
N LEU A 55 -11.25 1.70 -5.58
CA LEU A 55 -12.02 2.62 -6.43
C LEU A 55 -12.52 3.85 -5.65
N LEU A 56 -13.08 3.66 -4.45
CA LEU A 56 -13.55 4.76 -3.59
C LEU A 56 -12.43 5.76 -3.25
N PHE A 57 -11.21 5.25 -3.04
CA PHE A 57 -10.05 6.09 -2.79
C PHE A 57 -9.67 6.89 -4.05
N LEU A 58 -9.66 6.24 -5.21
CA LEU A 58 -9.32 6.90 -6.49
C LEU A 58 -10.37 7.95 -6.88
N GLU A 59 -11.66 7.66 -6.72
CA GLU A 59 -12.76 8.61 -6.96
C GLU A 59 -12.65 9.84 -6.05
N SER A 60 -12.38 9.63 -4.76
CA SER A 60 -12.15 10.73 -3.82
C SER A 60 -10.96 11.59 -4.23
N ARG A 61 -9.86 10.97 -4.69
CA ARG A 61 -8.68 11.71 -5.17
C ARG A 61 -8.98 12.47 -6.46
N LEU A 62 -9.70 11.88 -7.41
CA LEU A 62 -10.08 12.52 -8.66
C LEU A 62 -11.00 13.72 -8.39
N HIS A 63 -11.99 13.55 -7.52
CA HIS A 63 -12.87 14.63 -7.11
C HIS A 63 -12.08 15.78 -6.46
N ASN A 64 -11.14 15.48 -5.56
CA ASN A 64 -10.31 16.51 -4.94
C ASN A 64 -9.42 17.23 -5.96
N LEU A 65 -8.79 16.51 -6.89
CA LEU A 65 -7.98 17.11 -7.95
C LEU A 65 -8.83 18.04 -8.83
N LEU A 66 -10.05 17.63 -9.19
CA LEU A 66 -10.98 18.45 -9.94
C LEU A 66 -11.51 19.66 -9.14
N ARG A 67 -11.76 19.50 -7.84
CA ARG A 67 -12.27 20.55 -6.95
C ARG A 67 -11.23 21.62 -6.66
N PHE A 68 -9.98 21.21 -6.42
CA PHE A 68 -8.85 22.10 -6.17
C PHE A 68 -8.10 22.45 -7.47
N ARG A 69 -8.78 22.25 -8.61
CA ARG A 69 -8.32 22.35 -10.00
C ARG A 69 -7.18 23.33 -10.20
N ILE A 70 -6.24 22.95 -11.06
CA ILE A 70 -5.08 23.75 -11.49
C ILE A 70 -5.47 24.90 -12.44
N GLN A 71 -6.69 25.42 -12.33
CA GLN A 71 -6.99 26.69 -12.99
C GLN A 71 -6.21 27.79 -12.26
N TRP A 72 -5.55 28.66 -13.02
CA TRP A 72 -4.80 29.78 -12.50
C TRP A 72 -5.66 30.58 -11.50
N GLY A 73 -5.21 30.63 -10.24
CA GLY A 73 -5.93 31.30 -9.15
C GLY A 73 -6.65 30.38 -8.16
N ALA A 74 -6.65 29.06 -8.36
CA ALA A 74 -7.14 28.13 -7.34
C ALA A 74 -6.14 27.96 -6.19
N LEU A 75 -6.66 27.75 -4.97
CA LEU A 75 -5.88 27.60 -3.73
C LEU A 75 -4.79 26.52 -3.84
N GLY A 76 -5.04 25.45 -4.61
CA GLY A 76 -4.09 24.35 -4.81
C GLY A 76 -2.99 24.66 -5.83
N ALA A 77 -3.22 25.57 -6.77
CA ALA A 77 -2.30 25.82 -7.88
C ALA A 77 -0.98 26.46 -7.42
N GLU A 78 -1.03 27.33 -6.40
CA GLU A 78 0.17 27.96 -5.84
C GLU A 78 1.03 26.98 -5.03
N LEU A 79 0.39 26.12 -4.23
CA LEU A 79 1.09 25.06 -3.49
C LEU A 79 1.79 24.09 -4.44
N LEU A 80 1.08 23.63 -5.47
CA LEU A 80 1.62 22.70 -6.47
C LEU A 80 2.78 23.32 -7.25
N ARG A 81 2.67 24.61 -7.62
CA ARG A 81 3.78 25.36 -8.21
C ARG A 81 4.99 25.42 -7.27
N GLY A 82 4.76 25.64 -5.98
CA GLY A 82 5.82 25.62 -4.95
C GLY A 82 6.49 24.25 -4.78
N TRP A 83 5.81 23.17 -5.14
CA TRP A 83 6.36 21.81 -5.21
C TRP A 83 6.93 21.45 -6.58
N CYS A 84 7.07 22.44 -7.48
CA CYS A 84 7.58 22.31 -8.85
C CYS A 84 6.68 21.51 -9.80
N PHE A 85 5.39 21.32 -9.48
CA PHE A 85 4.47 20.69 -10.41
C PHE A 85 4.01 21.64 -11.51
N GLY A 86 4.13 21.18 -12.75
CA GLY A 86 3.64 21.88 -13.93
C GLY A 86 2.12 21.76 -14.08
N LYS A 87 1.53 22.66 -14.88
CA LYS A 87 0.12 22.55 -15.27
C LYS A 87 -0.11 21.26 -16.07
N ASP A 88 0.74 21.02 -17.06
CA ASP A 88 0.60 19.88 -17.98
C ASP A 88 0.76 18.55 -17.23
N GLU A 89 1.74 18.46 -16.34
CA GLU A 89 1.94 17.30 -15.46
C GLU A 89 0.70 17.01 -14.59
N MET A 90 0.02 18.04 -14.10
CA MET A 90 -1.19 17.87 -13.31
C MET A 90 -2.42 17.47 -14.14
N GLU A 91 -2.45 17.88 -15.40
CA GLU A 91 -3.46 17.43 -16.36
C GLU A 91 -3.25 15.95 -16.68
N ASP A 92 -2.01 15.53 -16.93
CA ASP A 92 -1.63 14.13 -17.15
C ASP A 92 -1.97 13.25 -15.93
N ILE A 93 -1.69 13.72 -14.71
CA ILE A 93 -2.06 13.01 -13.48
C ILE A 93 -3.59 12.87 -13.36
N GLY A 94 -4.33 13.92 -13.70
CA GLY A 94 -5.80 13.91 -13.71
C GLY A 94 -6.35 12.89 -14.70
N GLU A 95 -5.79 12.84 -15.91
CA GLU A 95 -6.17 11.88 -16.95
C GLU A 95 -5.84 10.45 -16.53
N ALA A 96 -4.63 10.20 -16.03
CA ALA A 96 -4.21 8.89 -15.55
C ALA A 96 -5.14 8.39 -14.43
N LEU A 97 -5.52 9.27 -13.49
CA LEU A 97 -6.42 8.92 -12.40
C LEU A 97 -7.85 8.64 -12.89
N SER A 98 -8.35 9.43 -13.84
CA SER A 98 -9.63 9.19 -14.50
C SER A 98 -9.66 7.83 -15.21
N ASN A 99 -8.59 7.49 -15.94
CA ASN A 99 -8.42 6.21 -16.60
C ASN A 99 -8.39 5.03 -15.62
N MET A 100 -7.75 5.19 -14.45
CA MET A 100 -7.75 4.17 -13.40
C MET A 100 -9.15 3.96 -12.81
N VAL A 101 -9.89 5.03 -12.54
CA VAL A 101 -11.28 4.94 -12.05
C VAL A 101 -12.16 4.21 -13.07
N ARG A 102 -12.07 4.59 -14.36
CA ARG A 102 -12.82 3.95 -15.44
C ARG A 102 -12.53 2.45 -15.55
N THR A 103 -11.25 2.08 -15.56
CA THR A 103 -10.79 0.68 -15.69
C THR A 103 -11.26 -0.19 -14.52
N LEU A 104 -11.37 0.38 -13.32
CA LEU A 104 -11.75 -0.37 -12.11
C LEU A 104 -13.27 -0.34 -11.84
N ASN A 105 -14.04 0.45 -12.59
CA ASN A 105 -15.48 0.54 -12.43
C ASN A 105 -16.18 -0.65 -13.12
N PRO A 106 -16.82 -1.56 -12.37
CA PRO A 106 -17.46 -2.75 -12.94
C PRO A 106 -18.68 -2.41 -13.82
N TYR A 107 -19.23 -1.20 -13.72
CA TYR A 107 -20.37 -0.75 -14.52
C TYR A 107 -19.97 0.01 -15.78
N SER A 108 -18.67 0.10 -16.09
CA SER A 108 -18.19 0.86 -17.25
C SER A 108 -18.36 0.13 -18.59
N GLU A 109 -18.65 -1.18 -18.61
CA GLU A 109 -18.77 -1.99 -19.84
C GLU A 109 -20.21 -2.31 -20.27
N GLU A 110 -21.25 -1.77 -19.61
CA GLU A 110 -22.66 -2.08 -19.96
C GLU A 110 -23.26 -1.14 -21.05
N SER A 111 -22.51 -0.21 -21.63
CA SER A 111 -23.07 0.75 -22.62
C SER A 111 -22.61 0.57 -24.07
N SER A 112 -22.22 -0.63 -24.51
CA SER A 112 -21.80 -0.83 -25.92
C SER A 112 -22.30 -2.09 -26.63
N GLU A 113 -23.31 -2.79 -26.09
CA GLU A 113 -24.02 -3.84 -26.85
C GLU A 113 -25.53 -3.66 -26.72
N THR A 114 -26.08 -2.68 -27.43
CA THR A 114 -27.48 -2.73 -27.89
C THR A 114 -27.56 -1.99 -29.22
N ASP A 115 -27.45 -2.75 -30.31
CA ASP A 115 -27.90 -2.37 -31.67
C ASP A 115 -29.38 -2.70 -31.83
#